data_AF-A0A544XC84-F1
#
_entry.id   AF-A0A544XC84-F1
#
_cell.length_a   1.000
_cell.length_b   1.000
_cell.length_c   1.000
_cell.angle_alpha   90.00
_cell.angle_beta   90.00
_cell.angle_gamma   90.00
#
_symmetry.space_group_name_H-M   'P 1'
#
loop_
_entity.id
_entity.type
_entity.pdbx_description
1 polymer ?
#
loop_
_entity_poly.entity_id
_entity_poly.type
_entity_poly.pdbx_seq_one_letter_code
_entity_poly.pdbx_strand_id
1 'polypeptide(L)'
;MRSHPEIFATRGEAERVLWKMGADGRADCAHDRRFRALVLLATFASLRWGEVSALRRGDLDLGAGTVRIRAAFVERSTGELVLGPPKSKAGRRVVGIPEGIITALREHLATYVQDEPGALVFPGAKGGPLRRSGFNTRTRWVDVVKDMGMPGLHFHDLRHTGNMLAAESGAGLKDLMARMGHDNVRAAMIYQHAVRGADKAITDAINKQLERRDDDEGDEMRGVLVPVS
;
A
#
# COMPACT_ATOMS: atom_id res chain seq x y z
N MET A 1 20.60 4.35 -18.63
CA MET A 1 19.60 5.43 -18.44
C MET A 1 18.39 4.79 -17.76
N ARG A 2 18.21 4.99 -16.44
CA ARG A 2 17.09 4.36 -15.70
C ARG A 2 15.83 5.17 -15.97
N SER A 3 15.08 4.78 -17.00
CA SER A 3 13.70 5.18 -17.18
C SER A 3 12.96 4.90 -15.87
N HIS A 4 12.44 5.95 -15.26
CA HIS A 4 11.56 5.81 -14.10
C HIS A 4 10.35 4.99 -14.57
N PRO A 5 9.90 3.98 -13.81
CA PRO A 5 8.67 3.29 -14.18
C PRO A 5 7.56 4.33 -14.21
N GLU A 6 6.75 4.28 -15.27
CA GLU A 6 5.57 5.13 -15.40
C GLU A 6 4.75 5.00 -14.12
N ILE A 7 4.72 6.09 -13.35
CA ILE A 7 3.82 6.25 -12.23
C ILE A 7 2.42 6.23 -12.86
N PHE A 8 1.51 5.40 -12.35
CA PHE A 8 0.12 5.41 -12.78
C PHE A 8 -0.37 6.86 -12.84
N ALA A 9 -0.69 7.34 -14.05
CA ALA A 9 -0.98 8.75 -14.28
C ALA A 9 -2.26 9.18 -13.55
N THR A 10 -3.15 8.23 -13.25
CA THR A 10 -4.40 8.46 -12.52
C THR A 10 -4.75 7.35 -11.53
N ARG A 11 -5.46 7.72 -10.45
CA ARG A 11 -6.14 6.81 -9.50
C ARG A 11 -6.95 5.74 -10.22
N GLY A 12 -7.73 6.13 -11.23
CA GLY A 12 -8.60 5.22 -11.96
C GLY A 12 -7.84 4.15 -12.75
N GLU A 13 -6.64 4.45 -13.25
CA GLU A 13 -5.78 3.45 -13.88
C GLU A 13 -5.19 2.48 -12.86
N ALA A 14 -4.69 3.00 -11.75
CA ALA A 14 -4.20 2.19 -10.64
C ALA A 14 -5.29 1.25 -10.08
N GLU A 15 -6.50 1.77 -9.82
CA GLU A 15 -7.64 0.99 -9.32
C GLU A 15 -8.11 -0.05 -10.35
N ARG A 16 -8.28 0.33 -11.62
CA ARG A 16 -8.64 -0.62 -12.69
C ARG A 16 -7.61 -1.74 -12.81
N VAL A 17 -6.33 -1.43 -12.70
CA VAL A 17 -5.23 -2.40 -12.79
C VAL A 17 -5.23 -3.34 -11.60
N LEU A 18 -5.34 -2.81 -10.39
CA LEU A 18 -5.37 -3.62 -9.17
C LEU A 18 -6.63 -4.49 -9.12
N TRP A 19 -7.78 -3.97 -9.57
CA TRP A 19 -9.01 -4.75 -9.67
C TRP A 19 -8.96 -5.75 -10.80
N LYS A 20 -8.32 -5.47 -11.94
CA LYS A 20 -8.09 -6.47 -12.99
C LYS A 20 -7.14 -7.58 -12.51
N MET A 21 -6.09 -7.24 -11.77
CA MET A 21 -5.19 -8.20 -11.10
C MET A 21 -5.92 -9.00 -10.00
N GLY A 22 -6.84 -8.36 -9.28
CA GLY A 22 -7.60 -8.92 -8.17
C GLY A 22 -8.82 -9.75 -8.58
N ALA A 23 -9.53 -9.38 -9.64
CA ALA A 23 -10.78 -10.00 -10.09
C ALA A 23 -10.53 -11.10 -11.13
N ASP A 24 -9.60 -10.88 -12.07
CA ASP A 24 -9.36 -11.85 -13.15
C ASP A 24 -8.30 -12.90 -12.80
N GLY A 25 -7.67 -12.82 -11.61
CA GLY A 25 -6.58 -13.71 -11.19
C GLY A 25 -5.28 -13.57 -12.01
N ARG A 26 -5.24 -12.63 -12.96
CA ARG A 26 -4.15 -12.46 -13.94
C ARG A 26 -2.84 -11.94 -13.35
N ALA A 27 -2.75 -11.67 -12.05
CA ALA A 27 -1.46 -11.37 -11.40
C ALA A 27 -0.40 -12.48 -11.62
N ASP A 28 -0.82 -13.62 -12.17
CA ASP A 28 -0.01 -14.69 -12.68
C ASP A 28 -0.56 -15.23 -14.02
N CYS A 29 0.32 -15.45 -15.00
CA CYS A 29 0.02 -16.17 -16.24
C CYS A 29 -0.37 -17.65 -16.00
N ALA A 30 -0.04 -18.21 -14.82
CA ALA A 30 -0.37 -19.56 -14.40
C ALA A 30 -1.52 -19.66 -13.37
N HIS A 31 -2.22 -18.56 -13.04
CA HIS A 31 -3.32 -18.51 -12.05
C HIS A 31 -2.95 -18.99 -10.62
N ASP A 32 -1.67 -18.95 -10.24
CA ASP A 32 -1.19 -19.25 -8.88
C ASP A 32 -1.68 -18.18 -7.90
N ARG A 33 -2.76 -18.53 -7.20
CA ARG A 33 -3.42 -17.69 -6.19
C ARG A 33 -2.47 -17.23 -5.08
N ARG A 34 -1.33 -17.92 -4.90
CA ARG A 34 -0.27 -17.55 -3.95
C ARG A 34 0.26 -16.13 -4.19
N PHE A 35 0.45 -15.75 -5.45
CA PHE A 35 1.03 -14.44 -5.79
C PHE A 35 -0.01 -13.32 -5.79
N ARG A 36 -1.29 -13.65 -5.96
CA ARG A 36 -2.39 -12.68 -5.81
C ARG A 36 -2.41 -12.08 -4.41
N ALA A 37 -2.37 -12.91 -3.37
CA ALA A 37 -2.32 -12.46 -1.98
C ALA A 37 -1.10 -11.57 -1.70
N LEU A 38 0.05 -11.93 -2.28
CA LEU A 38 1.30 -11.18 -2.17
C LEU A 38 1.18 -9.79 -2.78
N VAL A 39 0.68 -9.69 -4.02
CA VAL A 39 0.48 -8.42 -4.73
C VAL A 39 -0.50 -7.53 -3.98
N LEU A 40 -1.66 -8.05 -3.58
CA LEU A 40 -2.67 -7.30 -2.84
C LEU A 40 -2.12 -6.77 -1.52
N LEU A 41 -1.47 -7.62 -0.71
CA LEU A 41 -0.93 -7.20 0.58
C LEU A 41 0.20 -6.19 0.43
N ALA A 42 1.10 -6.40 -0.55
CA ALA A 42 2.21 -5.48 -0.79
C ALA A 42 1.72 -4.09 -1.21
N THR A 43 0.69 -4.03 -2.06
CA THR A 43 0.05 -2.78 -2.47
C THR A 43 -0.66 -2.13 -1.29
N PHE A 44 -1.69 -2.78 -0.73
CA PHE A 44 -2.62 -2.11 0.17
C PHE A 44 -2.02 -1.88 1.57
N ALA A 45 -1.05 -2.67 2.01
CA ALA A 45 -0.31 -2.40 3.26
C ALA A 45 1.00 -1.63 3.03
N SER A 46 1.24 -1.13 1.80
CA SER A 46 2.42 -0.35 1.44
C SER A 46 3.72 -1.06 1.85
N LEU A 47 3.92 -2.33 1.49
CA LEU A 47 5.08 -3.10 1.94
C LEU A 47 6.24 -3.03 0.96
N ARG A 48 7.47 -2.96 1.49
CA ARG A 48 8.68 -3.20 0.69
C ARG A 48 8.83 -4.71 0.42
N TRP A 49 9.56 -5.07 -0.63
CA TRP A 49 9.85 -6.48 -0.95
C TRP A 49 10.42 -7.27 0.23
N GLY A 50 11.43 -6.70 0.90
CA GLY A 50 12.04 -7.33 2.07
C GLY A 50 11.04 -7.52 3.22
N GLU A 51 10.10 -6.59 3.39
CA GLU A 51 9.07 -6.66 4.45
C GLU A 51 8.05 -7.75 4.14
N VAL A 52 7.45 -7.74 2.94
CA VAL A 52 6.42 -8.74 2.55
C VAL A 52 6.99 -10.16 2.52
N SER A 53 8.23 -10.33 2.04
CA SER A 53 8.89 -11.65 2.00
C SER A 53 9.33 -12.16 3.38
N ALA A 54 9.39 -11.28 4.40
CA ALA A 54 9.77 -11.64 5.77
C ALA A 54 8.57 -11.90 6.70
N LEU A 55 7.34 -11.59 6.25
CA LEU A 55 6.13 -11.77 7.05
C LEU A 55 5.98 -13.23 7.49
N ARG A 56 5.60 -13.38 8.75
CA ARG A 56 5.22 -14.67 9.35
C ARG A 56 3.71 -14.75 9.52
N ARG A 57 3.17 -15.97 9.62
CA ARG A 57 1.73 -16.17 9.83
C ARG A 57 1.20 -15.37 11.02
N GLY A 58 1.94 -15.37 12.14
CA GLY A 58 1.58 -14.58 13.33
C GLY A 58 1.76 -13.06 13.21
N ASP A 59 2.21 -12.55 12.07
CA ASP A 59 2.20 -11.12 11.77
C ASP A 59 0.87 -10.64 11.18
N LEU A 60 -0.01 -11.56 10.77
CA LEU A 60 -1.33 -11.25 10.22
C LEU A 60 -2.42 -11.50 11.24
N ASP A 61 -3.18 -10.46 11.56
CA ASP A 61 -4.45 -10.57 12.26
C ASP A 61 -5.58 -10.25 11.28
N LEU A 62 -6.11 -11.30 10.65
CA LEU A 62 -7.18 -11.17 9.65
C LEU A 62 -8.57 -10.94 10.28
N GLY A 63 -8.69 -11.04 11.60
CA GLY A 63 -9.90 -10.68 12.34
C GLY A 63 -9.94 -9.17 12.60
N ALA A 64 -8.82 -8.62 13.05
CA ALA A 64 -8.64 -7.18 13.23
C ALA A 64 -8.31 -6.43 11.93
N GLY A 65 -8.04 -7.14 10.83
CA GLY A 65 -7.66 -6.55 9.55
C GLY A 65 -6.32 -5.84 9.61
N THR A 66 -5.30 -6.43 10.22
CA THR A 66 -3.97 -5.79 10.38
C THR A 66 -2.81 -6.70 9.98
N VAL A 67 -1.71 -6.06 9.57
CA VAL A 67 -0.39 -6.70 9.41
C VAL A 67 0.64 -5.97 10.25
N ARG A 68 1.48 -6.74 10.94
CA ARG A 68 2.56 -6.24 11.79
C ARG A 68 3.92 -6.46 11.13
N ILE A 69 4.57 -5.37 10.75
CA ILE A 69 5.88 -5.38 10.10
C ILE A 69 6.96 -5.27 11.19
N ARG A 70 7.80 -6.31 11.32
CA ARG A 70 8.87 -6.36 12.34
C ARG A 70 10.27 -6.56 11.79
N ALA A 71 10.36 -7.14 10.60
CA ALA A 71 11.60 -7.57 9.99
C ALA A 71 11.53 -7.38 8.47
N ALA A 72 12.69 -7.42 7.84
CA ALA A 72 12.82 -7.45 6.39
C ALA A 72 13.99 -8.36 6.00
N PHE A 73 13.84 -9.07 4.89
CA PHE A 73 14.98 -9.70 4.24
C PHE A 73 15.75 -8.68 3.40
N VAL A 74 17.07 -8.71 3.52
CA VAL A 74 18.01 -7.94 2.71
C VAL A 74 18.91 -8.89 1.96
N GLU A 75 18.95 -8.75 0.64
CA GLU A 75 19.88 -9.50 -0.21
C GLU A 75 21.21 -8.72 -0.28
N ARG A 76 22.29 -9.33 0.20
CA ARG A 76 23.64 -8.77 0.14
C ARG A 76 24.20 -8.93 -1.27
N SER A 77 25.27 -8.20 -1.58
CA SER A 77 26.00 -8.33 -2.85
C SER A 77 26.52 -9.74 -3.11
N THR A 78 26.73 -10.52 -2.04
CA THR A 78 27.11 -11.94 -2.08
C THR A 78 25.98 -12.89 -2.50
N GLY A 79 24.73 -12.39 -2.65
CA GLY A 79 23.54 -13.21 -2.87
C GLY A 79 22.97 -13.83 -1.59
N GLU A 80 23.59 -13.58 -0.45
CA GLU A 80 23.08 -14.01 0.86
C GLU A 80 21.81 -13.23 1.23
N LEU A 81 20.77 -13.94 1.69
CA LEU A 81 19.56 -13.31 2.22
C LEU A 81 19.67 -13.25 3.75
N VAL A 82 19.72 -12.04 4.30
CA VAL A 82 19.84 -11.82 5.74
C VAL A 82 18.54 -11.24 6.28
N LEU A 83 18.02 -11.83 7.35
CA LEU A 83 16.88 -11.29 8.09
C LEU A 83 17.38 -10.21 9.05
N GLY A 84 16.77 -9.02 8.99
CA GLY A 84 17.13 -7.92 9.87
C GLY A 84 15.94 -7.00 10.17
N PRO A 85 16.16 -5.91 10.92
CA PRO A 85 15.14 -4.89 11.09
C PRO A 85 14.80 -4.25 9.73
N PRO A 86 13.59 -3.68 9.58
CA PRO A 86 13.27 -2.83 8.44
C PRO A 86 14.29 -1.70 8.28
N LYS A 87 14.41 -1.19 7.05
CA LYS A 87 15.41 -0.17 6.67
C LYS A 87 15.38 1.09 7.55
N SER A 88 14.22 1.42 8.11
CA SER A 88 14.00 2.63 8.90
C SER A 88 13.36 2.30 10.25
N LYS A 89 13.48 3.19 11.23
CA LYS A 89 12.90 3.02 12.56
C LYS A 89 11.37 2.93 12.48
N ALA A 90 10.72 3.80 11.68
CA ALA A 90 9.28 3.74 11.42
C ALA A 90 8.88 2.54 10.54
N GLY A 91 9.85 1.78 10.01
CA GLY A 91 9.57 0.55 9.27
C GLY A 91 8.95 -0.53 10.16
N ARG A 92 9.21 -0.52 11.48
CA ARG A 92 8.50 -1.36 12.45
C ARG A 92 7.15 -0.72 12.78
N ARG A 93 6.06 -1.34 12.33
CA ARG A 93 4.72 -0.75 12.38
C ARG A 93 3.62 -1.80 12.27
N VAL A 94 2.40 -1.41 12.65
CA VAL A 94 1.18 -2.15 12.35
C VAL A 94 0.39 -1.34 11.32
N VAL A 95 -0.10 -2.00 10.28
CA VAL A 95 -0.84 -1.36 9.19
C VAL A 95 -2.19 -2.05 9.02
N GLY A 96 -3.25 -1.25 8.93
CA GLY A 96 -4.59 -1.73 8.58
C GLY A 96 -4.68 -2.18 7.12
N ILE A 97 -5.33 -3.30 6.90
CA ILE A 97 -5.57 -3.96 5.63
C ILE A 97 -7.06 -3.79 5.27
N PRO A 98 -7.40 -3.38 4.03
CA PRO A 98 -8.79 -3.29 3.59
C PRO A 98 -9.51 -4.65 3.63
N GLU A 99 -10.78 -4.65 4.04
CA GLU A 99 -11.63 -5.85 4.11
C GLU A 99 -11.67 -6.61 2.76
N GLY A 100 -11.70 -5.88 1.65
CA GLY A 100 -11.77 -6.44 0.30
C GLY A 100 -10.64 -7.40 -0.09
N ILE A 101 -9.53 -7.45 0.66
CA ILE A 101 -8.44 -8.40 0.41
C ILE A 101 -8.36 -9.54 1.45
N ILE A 102 -9.17 -9.52 2.51
CA ILE A 102 -9.10 -10.49 3.60
C ILE A 102 -9.40 -11.90 3.11
N THR A 103 -10.41 -12.08 2.26
CA THR A 103 -10.74 -13.39 1.66
C THR A 103 -9.55 -13.98 0.90
N ALA A 104 -8.85 -13.15 0.12
CA ALA A 104 -7.65 -13.57 -0.62
C ALA A 104 -6.54 -14.05 0.32
N LEU A 105 -6.36 -13.37 1.45
CA LEU A 105 -5.36 -13.73 2.45
C LEU A 105 -5.73 -15.02 3.18
N ARG A 106 -7.02 -15.21 3.52
CA ARG A 106 -7.51 -16.45 4.15
C ARG A 106 -7.29 -17.65 3.25
N GLU A 107 -7.71 -17.57 1.99
CA GLU A 107 -7.48 -18.63 1.00
C GLU A 107 -5.99 -18.97 0.87
N HIS A 108 -5.14 -17.94 0.79
CA HIS A 108 -3.71 -18.12 0.67
C HIS A 108 -3.09 -18.79 1.90
N LEU A 109 -3.43 -18.33 3.10
CA LEU A 109 -2.92 -18.93 4.34
C LEU A 109 -3.35 -20.39 4.48
N ALA A 110 -4.60 -20.71 4.15
CA ALA A 110 -5.12 -22.07 4.24
C ALA A 110 -4.47 -23.03 3.23
N THR A 111 -4.09 -22.52 2.05
CA THR A 111 -3.61 -23.37 0.94
C THR A 111 -2.10 -23.51 0.90
N TYR A 112 -1.35 -22.44 1.22
CA TYR A 112 0.08 -22.35 0.92
C TYR A 112 0.98 -22.13 2.13
N VAL A 113 0.42 -21.95 3.32
CA VAL A 113 1.17 -21.58 4.52
C VAL A 113 0.92 -22.60 5.61
N GLN A 114 2.00 -23.04 6.27
CA GLN A 114 1.89 -23.95 7.39
C GLN A 114 1.17 -23.27 8.57
N ASP A 115 0.57 -24.06 9.47
CA ASP A 115 -0.29 -23.53 10.53
C ASP A 115 0.46 -22.89 11.70
N GLU A 116 1.77 -23.11 11.82
CA GLU A 116 2.55 -22.50 12.90
C GLU A 116 2.70 -20.97 12.75
N PRO A 117 2.69 -20.21 13.87
CA PRO A 117 2.84 -18.76 13.83
C PRO A 117 4.14 -18.26 13.17
N GLY A 118 5.18 -19.09 13.16
CA GLY A 118 6.49 -18.79 12.58
C GLY A 118 6.62 -19.07 11.09
N ALA A 119 5.61 -19.67 10.46
CA ALA A 119 5.63 -19.99 9.03
C ALA A 119 5.73 -18.71 8.19
N LEU A 120 6.54 -18.74 7.12
CA LEU A 120 6.58 -17.64 6.15
C LEU A 120 5.22 -17.51 5.47
N VAL A 121 4.65 -16.31 5.44
CA VAL A 121 3.41 -16.06 4.69
C VAL A 121 3.64 -16.33 3.20
N PHE A 122 4.80 -15.96 2.66
CA PHE A 122 5.14 -16.23 1.26
C PHE A 122 6.44 -17.04 1.19
N PRO A 123 6.38 -18.38 1.32
CA PRO A 123 7.57 -19.20 1.17
C PRO A 123 8.08 -19.17 -0.28
N GLY A 124 9.33 -19.56 -0.50
CA GLY A 124 9.84 -19.99 -1.81
C GLY A 124 9.52 -21.46 -2.06
N ALA A 125 9.84 -21.98 -3.25
CA ALA A 125 9.54 -23.37 -3.61
C ALA A 125 10.17 -24.43 -2.69
N LYS A 126 11.27 -24.09 -2.00
CA LYS A 126 11.96 -24.98 -1.05
C LYS A 126 11.62 -24.66 0.42
N GLY A 127 10.52 -23.95 0.69
CA GLY A 127 10.10 -23.56 2.04
C GLY A 127 10.87 -22.38 2.67
N GLY A 128 12.05 -22.04 2.15
CA GLY A 128 12.82 -20.86 2.56
C GLY A 128 12.23 -19.52 2.07
N PRO A 129 12.89 -18.38 2.31
CA PRO A 129 12.40 -17.06 1.90
C PRO A 129 12.17 -16.94 0.39
N LEU A 130 11.07 -16.28 -0.01
CA LEU A 130 10.82 -15.95 -1.41
C LEU A 130 11.79 -14.86 -1.89
N ARG A 131 12.62 -15.21 -2.88
CA ARG A 131 13.50 -14.26 -3.59
C ARG A 131 12.77 -13.55 -4.72
N ARG A 132 13.17 -12.31 -5.02
CA ARG A 132 12.57 -11.51 -6.10
C ARG A 132 12.75 -12.17 -7.47
N SER A 133 13.94 -12.71 -7.74
CA SER A 133 14.20 -13.51 -8.94
C SER A 133 13.23 -14.68 -9.05
N GLY A 134 13.05 -15.44 -7.96
CA GLY A 134 12.12 -16.56 -7.91
C GLY A 134 10.64 -16.17 -8.04
N PHE A 135 10.25 -14.94 -7.68
CA PHE A 135 8.94 -14.40 -7.99
C PHE A 135 8.81 -14.12 -9.49
N ASN A 136 9.72 -13.29 -10.04
CA ASN A 136 9.68 -12.90 -11.45
C ASN A 136 9.68 -14.10 -12.40
N THR A 137 10.49 -15.13 -12.11
CA THR A 137 10.55 -16.35 -12.93
C THR A 137 9.25 -17.14 -12.86
N ARG A 138 8.59 -17.23 -11.70
CA ARG A 138 7.37 -18.04 -11.54
C ARG A 138 6.13 -17.35 -12.07
N THR A 139 6.00 -16.05 -11.84
CA THR A 139 4.85 -15.27 -12.30
C THR A 139 4.98 -14.83 -13.74
N ARG A 140 6.18 -14.91 -14.32
CA ARG A 140 6.55 -14.24 -15.57
C ARG A 140 6.11 -12.78 -15.56
N TRP A 141 6.38 -12.09 -14.44
CA TRP A 141 5.84 -10.76 -14.13
C TRP A 141 5.90 -9.78 -15.30
N VAL A 142 7.03 -9.72 -16.02
CA VAL A 142 7.23 -8.83 -17.18
C VAL A 142 6.22 -9.10 -18.29
N ASP A 143 5.94 -10.37 -18.58
CA ASP A 143 4.99 -10.77 -19.61
C ASP A 143 3.56 -10.48 -19.15
N VAL A 144 3.24 -10.81 -17.90
CA VAL A 144 1.92 -10.55 -17.31
C VAL A 144 1.56 -9.06 -17.36
N VAL A 145 2.46 -8.19 -16.91
CA VAL A 145 2.17 -6.75 -16.90
C VAL A 145 2.10 -6.19 -18.32
N LYS A 146 2.88 -6.72 -19.26
CA LYS A 146 2.80 -6.37 -20.68
C LYS A 146 1.45 -6.77 -21.28
N ASP A 147 0.98 -7.99 -21.04
CA ASP A 147 -0.30 -8.51 -21.54
C ASP A 147 -1.50 -7.78 -20.93
N MET A 148 -1.33 -7.19 -19.75
CA MET A 148 -2.30 -6.30 -19.15
C MET A 148 -2.29 -4.87 -19.71
N GLY A 149 -1.32 -4.52 -20.58
CA GLY A 149 -1.14 -3.18 -21.14
C GLY A 149 -0.29 -2.24 -20.28
N MET A 150 0.55 -2.78 -19.39
CA MET A 150 1.41 -2.01 -18.47
C MET A 150 2.87 -2.46 -18.55
N PRO A 151 3.51 -2.36 -19.72
CA PRO A 151 4.91 -2.71 -19.85
C PRO A 151 5.76 -1.86 -18.89
N GLY A 152 6.65 -2.51 -18.15
CA GLY A 152 7.55 -1.81 -17.23
C GLY A 152 7.00 -1.55 -15.83
N LEU A 153 5.81 -2.06 -15.48
CA LEU A 153 5.38 -2.12 -14.08
C LEU A 153 6.32 -3.05 -13.30
N HIS A 154 7.03 -2.53 -12.31
CA HIS A 154 7.87 -3.30 -11.40
C HIS A 154 7.12 -3.61 -10.10
N PHE A 155 7.55 -4.64 -9.39
CA PHE A 155 6.97 -4.97 -8.09
C PHE A 155 6.98 -3.79 -7.09
N HIS A 156 8.02 -2.95 -7.12
CA HIS A 156 8.09 -1.80 -6.21
C HIS A 156 7.00 -0.75 -6.51
N ASP A 157 6.48 -0.72 -7.74
CA ASP A 157 5.45 0.23 -8.15
C ASP A 157 4.12 -0.06 -7.46
N LEU A 158 3.87 -1.31 -7.07
CA LEU A 158 2.74 -1.68 -6.21
C LEU A 158 2.70 -0.87 -4.90
N ARG A 159 3.86 -0.68 -4.28
CA ARG A 159 3.98 0.15 -3.08
C ARG A 159 3.74 1.63 -3.40
N HIS A 160 4.21 2.11 -4.55
CA HIS A 160 3.90 3.48 -4.99
C HIS A 160 2.40 3.67 -5.14
N THR A 161 1.71 2.73 -5.78
CA THR A 161 0.25 2.74 -5.91
C THR A 161 -0.45 2.77 -4.56
N GLY A 162 -0.07 1.89 -3.63
CA GLY A 162 -0.65 1.87 -2.29
C GLY A 162 -0.44 3.18 -1.52
N ASN A 163 0.71 3.82 -1.70
CA ASN A 163 1.01 5.10 -1.07
C ASN A 163 0.22 6.26 -1.70
N MET A 164 -0.01 6.23 -3.01
CA MET A 164 -0.89 7.18 -3.69
C MET A 164 -2.32 7.07 -3.18
N LEU A 165 -2.89 5.86 -3.15
CA LEU A 165 -4.23 5.60 -2.62
C LEU A 165 -4.35 6.03 -1.15
N ALA A 166 -3.32 5.79 -0.34
CA ALA A 166 -3.29 6.25 1.04
C ALA A 166 -3.32 7.79 1.12
N ALA A 167 -2.55 8.49 0.29
CA ALA A 167 -2.54 9.95 0.27
C ALA A 167 -3.89 10.52 -0.19
N GLU A 168 -4.57 9.86 -1.12
CA GLU A 168 -5.89 10.26 -1.62
C GLU A 168 -7.02 10.11 -0.60
N SER A 169 -6.79 9.37 0.49
CA SER A 169 -7.75 9.28 1.61
C SER A 169 -7.92 10.60 2.37
N GLY A 170 -7.06 11.59 2.14
CA GLY A 170 -7.03 12.83 2.91
C GLY A 170 -6.33 12.73 4.26
N ALA A 171 -5.72 11.58 4.57
CA ALA A 171 -4.95 11.39 5.80
C ALA A 171 -3.81 12.41 5.95
N GLY A 172 -3.56 12.82 7.20
CA GLY A 172 -2.50 13.76 7.51
C GLY A 172 -1.11 13.19 7.22
N LEU A 173 -0.14 14.07 6.97
CA LEU A 173 1.24 13.69 6.63
C LEU A 173 1.87 12.73 7.64
N LYS A 174 1.60 12.92 8.94
CA LYS A 174 2.12 12.07 10.01
C LYS A 174 1.57 10.64 9.93
N ASP A 175 0.28 10.48 9.63
CA ASP A 175 -0.36 9.18 9.50
C ASP A 175 0.09 8.46 8.23
N LEU A 176 0.29 9.21 7.13
CA LEU A 176 0.90 8.70 5.91
C LEU A 176 2.33 8.22 6.17
N MET A 177 3.15 9.01 6.85
CA MET A 177 4.52 8.60 7.21
C MET A 177 4.54 7.33 8.05
N ALA A 178 3.65 7.24 9.04
CA ALA A 178 3.50 6.06 9.88
C ALA A 178 3.09 4.82 9.06
N ARG A 179 2.07 4.93 8.20
CA ARG A 179 1.62 3.84 7.32
C ARG A 179 2.70 3.40 6.35
N MET A 180 3.36 4.35 5.69
CA MET A 180 4.39 4.07 4.70
C MET A 180 5.68 3.54 5.34
N GLY A 181 5.91 3.78 6.63
CA GLY A 181 7.20 3.50 7.27
C GLY A 181 8.30 4.36 6.65
N HIS A 182 8.04 5.66 6.59
CA HIS A 182 8.99 6.69 6.15
C HIS A 182 9.47 7.50 7.36
N ASP A 183 10.77 7.45 7.63
CA ASP A 183 11.41 8.32 8.62
C ASP A 183 11.70 9.73 8.04
N ASN A 184 11.66 9.86 6.70
CA ASN A 184 11.96 11.10 6.00
C ASN A 184 10.68 11.73 5.42
N VAL A 185 10.37 12.94 5.89
CA VAL A 185 9.26 13.77 5.41
C VAL A 185 9.29 13.93 3.89
N ARG A 186 10.46 14.15 3.29
CA ARG A 186 10.61 14.36 1.84
C ARG A 186 10.05 13.20 1.02
N ALA A 187 10.19 11.97 1.52
CA ALA A 187 9.68 10.78 0.84
C ALA A 187 8.15 10.69 0.91
N ALA A 188 7.52 11.16 2.00
CA ALA A 188 6.06 11.20 2.12
C ALA A 188 5.45 12.37 1.34
N MET A 189 6.13 13.52 1.28
CA MET A 189 5.67 14.70 0.55
C MET A 189 5.51 14.45 -0.96
N ILE A 190 6.26 13.51 -1.55
CA ILE A 190 6.07 13.09 -2.95
C ILE A 190 4.60 12.71 -3.21
N TYR A 191 3.99 11.96 -2.29
CA TYR A 191 2.60 11.51 -2.42
C TYR A 191 1.61 12.60 -2.00
N GLN A 192 1.91 13.34 -0.93
CA GLN A 192 1.04 14.45 -0.50
C GLN A 192 0.86 15.48 -1.63
N HIS A 193 1.92 15.81 -2.36
CA HIS A 193 1.86 16.75 -3.48
C HIS A 193 1.09 16.22 -4.68
N ALA A 194 1.17 14.92 -4.96
CA ALA A 194 0.44 14.31 -6.06
C ALA A 194 -1.09 14.35 -5.88
N VAL A 195 -1.56 14.43 -4.63
CA VAL A 195 -2.98 14.58 -4.27
C VAL A 195 -3.40 16.05 -4.22
N ARG A 196 -2.48 17.01 -4.34
CA ARG A 196 -2.84 18.43 -4.23
C ARG A 196 -3.58 18.94 -5.48
N GLY A 197 -4.90 18.78 -5.43
CA GLY A 197 -5.88 19.86 -5.55
C GLY A 197 -6.34 20.36 -4.17
N ALA A 198 -5.50 20.21 -3.12
CA ALA A 198 -5.86 20.39 -1.71
C ALA A 198 -6.42 21.76 -1.39
N ASP A 199 -6.05 22.79 -2.17
CA ASP A 199 -6.61 24.13 -2.03
C ASP A 199 -8.11 24.16 -2.30
N LYS A 200 -8.58 23.36 -3.28
CA LYS A 200 -10.01 23.23 -3.57
C LYS A 200 -10.76 22.52 -2.44
N ALA A 201 -10.20 21.46 -1.87
CA ALA A 201 -10.81 20.77 -0.73
C ALA A 201 -10.83 21.65 0.53
N ILE A 202 -9.79 22.45 0.75
CA ILE A 202 -9.73 23.47 1.82
C ILE A 202 -10.80 24.54 1.58
N THR A 203 -10.89 25.07 0.35
CA THR A 203 -11.88 26.08 -0.03
C THR A 203 -13.31 25.54 0.09
N ASP A 204 -13.57 24.31 -0.36
CA ASP A 204 -14.89 23.67 -0.25
C ASP A 204 -15.27 23.42 1.23
N ALA A 205 -14.30 23.08 2.08
CA ALA A 205 -14.53 22.95 3.53
C ALA A 205 -14.78 24.30 4.21
N ILE A 206 -14.07 25.36 3.80
CA ILE A 206 -14.31 26.74 4.26
C ILE A 206 -15.70 27.20 3.81
N ASN A 207 -16.07 26.98 2.55
CA ASN A 207 -17.40 27.32 2.02
C ASN A 207 -18.50 26.63 2.83
N LYS A 208 -18.35 25.34 3.13
CA LYS A 208 -19.30 24.59 3.95
C LYS A 208 -19.42 25.14 5.39
N GLN A 209 -18.36 25.74 5.93
CA GLN A 209 -18.42 26.41 7.23
C GLN A 209 -19.07 27.79 7.15
N LEU A 210 -18.90 28.51 6.04
CA LEU A 210 -19.58 29.78 5.78
C LEU A 210 -21.08 29.57 5.56
N GLU A 211 -21.48 28.59 4.74
CA GLU A 211 -22.88 28.22 4.52
C GLU A 211 -23.58 27.81 5.82
N ARG A 212 -22.90 27.07 6.71
CA ARG A 212 -23.43 26.74 8.04
C ARG A 212 -23.57 27.94 8.97
N ARG A 213 -22.78 29.00 8.77
CA ARG A 213 -22.93 30.26 9.52
C ARG A 213 -24.08 31.09 8.99
N ASP A 214 -24.26 31.12 7.68
CA ASP A 214 -25.36 31.84 7.04
C ASP A 214 -26.72 31.17 7.36
N ASP A 215 -26.75 29.84 7.53
CA ASP A 215 -27.95 29.10 7.98
C ASP A 215 -28.28 29.32 9.47
N ASP A 216 -27.27 29.54 10.34
CA ASP A 216 -27.46 29.86 11.77
C ASP A 216 -27.77 31.36 11.99
N GLU A 217 -27.24 32.27 11.16
CA GLU A 217 -27.56 33.71 11.22
C GLU A 217 -28.96 34.04 10.66
N GLY A 218 -29.61 33.09 9.97
CA GLY A 218 -31.00 33.18 9.52
C GLY A 218 -32.05 33.06 10.64
N ASP A 219 -31.67 32.62 11.85
CA ASP A 219 -32.58 32.47 13.00
C ASP A 219 -32.25 33.40 14.20
N GLU A 220 -31.11 34.10 14.17
CA GLU A 220 -30.75 35.07 15.23
C GLU A 220 -30.33 36.45 14.69
N MET A 221 -31.31 37.20 14.15
CA MET A 221 -31.14 38.65 14.04
C MET A 221 -31.28 39.29 15.43
N ARG A 222 -30.19 39.32 16.21
CA ARG A 222 -29.90 40.28 17.31
C ARG A 222 -28.51 40.05 17.93
N GLY A 223 -27.45 40.55 17.29
CA GLY A 223 -26.11 40.57 17.88
C GLY A 223 -25.25 41.70 17.31
N VAL A 224 -24.84 42.62 18.18
CA VAL A 224 -24.21 43.90 17.86
C VAL A 224 -22.77 43.72 17.34
N LEU A 225 -22.44 44.37 16.21
CA LEU A 225 -21.07 44.54 15.73
C LEU A 225 -20.34 45.59 16.60
N VAL A 226 -19.20 45.22 17.19
CA VAL A 226 -18.28 46.15 17.86
C VAL A 226 -17.05 46.33 16.96
N PRO A 227 -16.71 47.55 16.53
CA PRO A 227 -15.49 47.79 15.76
C PRO A 227 -14.28 47.82 16.70
N VAL A 228 -13.17 47.23 16.25
CA VAL A 228 -11.87 47.31 16.93
C VAL A 228 -11.12 48.53 16.39
N SER A 229 -10.77 49.44 17.30
CA SER A 229 -9.84 50.57 17.07
C SER A 229 -8.39 50.14 17.22
#